data_AF-A0A940QIM1-F1
#
_entry.id   AF-A0A940QIM1-F1
#
_cell.length_a   1.000
_cell.length_b   1.000
_cell.length_c   1.000
_cell.angle_alpha   90.00
_cell.angle_beta   90.00
_cell.angle_gamma   90.00
#
_symmetry.space_group_name_H-M   'P 1'
#
loop_
_entity.id
_entity.type
_entity.pdbx_description
1 polymer ?
#
loop_
_entity_poly.entity_id
_entity_poly.type
_entity_poly.pdbx_seq_one_letter_code
_entity_poly.pdbx_strand_id
1 'polypeptide(L)'
;MTDEKFILDNFEKALAEKQIIAYFQPEIRALTGSVCGCEALARWILPDGTVIPPAEFVPVLEKHELIHLLDLAILERVCDAYLYLKEKDISTVPFSINLSRIDFYHRDMHNDITEVLERRGVPRDAINIEITESVMLDEPELLKMNFDKFHASGFSIYMDDFGSGFSSLNVLKDYQFDVLKIDMRFLSNTGKRSKNILASVISMAKVINIHALVEGVETKEDAEFLKSIGCEIFQGYYFSKPLPLDDLAEFFIECPAGVEIPEEKTYMETIGRVNFLSPNPMGCSSTSFAEDEDLCGYVSGVSFGLIEYNGIYANYLYINDAYIKALQKLGLSSEKALEAAINDDERNFHQIFFDFMDMVCETDEIQTIDNVMNCGYFTFKAKRIASYGNRTMIAATINLYDPHISDNRSDDMQEFSQVVYSTYEIVMMMYPEEDRLHKIYSSSGFGSFFNCDSISSGLKYLMENFIHKDDWDRFTALFRNDRCCEQMNDESSVFVEEPFRLLTVNNTYKWIRLRITRAFAATEPKYLLTVQSVN
;
A
#
# COMPACT_ATOMS: atom_id res chain seq x y z
N MET A 1 4.35 39.19 25.04
CA MET A 1 5.26 40.15 24.39
C MET A 1 6.27 40.64 25.40
N THR A 2 7.27 39.81 25.56
CA THR A 2 8.55 40.10 26.19
C THR A 2 9.23 41.25 25.43
N ASP A 3 9.91 42.13 26.16
CA ASP A 3 10.64 43.26 25.55
C ASP A 3 11.84 42.74 24.74
N GLU A 4 12.05 43.26 23.53
CA GLU A 4 13.20 42.95 22.65
C GLU A 4 14.51 43.14 23.42
N LYS A 5 14.60 44.21 24.23
CA LYS A 5 15.77 44.48 25.06
C LYS A 5 16.00 43.39 26.12
N PHE A 6 14.93 42.88 26.73
CA PHE A 6 15.05 41.82 27.72
C PHE A 6 15.65 40.56 27.10
N ILE A 7 15.22 40.19 25.89
CA ILE A 7 15.75 39.03 25.17
C ILE A 7 17.26 39.17 24.97
N LEU A 8 17.71 40.28 24.40
CA LEU A 8 19.14 40.51 24.12
C LEU A 8 20.00 40.55 25.39
N ASP A 9 19.53 41.25 26.43
CA ASP A 9 20.28 41.42 27.68
C ASP A 9 20.42 40.10 28.47
N ASN A 10 19.53 39.11 28.24
CA ASN A 10 19.47 37.88 29.04
C ASN A 10 19.80 36.60 28.25
N PHE A 11 19.86 36.64 26.91
CA PHE A 11 19.97 35.44 26.08
C PHE A 11 21.24 34.62 26.34
N GLU A 12 22.43 35.24 26.33
CA GLU A 12 23.68 34.51 26.61
C GLU A 12 23.70 33.89 28.01
N LYS A 13 23.17 34.62 29.00
CA LYS A 13 23.02 34.11 30.36
C LYS A 13 22.06 32.92 30.40
N ALA A 14 20.95 32.99 29.67
CA ALA A 14 19.98 31.91 29.57
C ALA A 14 20.57 30.65 28.94
N LEU A 15 21.43 30.79 27.92
CA LEU A 15 22.19 29.67 27.35
C LEU A 15 23.13 29.03 28.38
N ALA A 16 23.93 29.85 29.07
CA ALA A 16 24.89 29.39 30.07
C ALA A 16 24.22 28.70 31.27
N GLU A 17 23.06 29.22 31.69
CA GLU A 17 22.27 28.68 32.81
C GLU A 17 21.30 27.55 32.38
N LYS A 18 21.37 27.09 31.12
CA LYS A 18 20.51 26.03 30.56
C LYS A 18 19.00 26.32 30.70
N GLN A 19 18.61 27.59 30.63
CA GLN A 19 17.21 28.04 30.64
C GLN A 19 16.51 27.80 29.29
N ILE A 20 17.30 27.66 28.22
CA ILE A 20 16.83 27.20 26.91
C ILE A 20 16.85 25.68 26.91
N ILE A 21 15.67 25.09 26.77
CA ILE A 21 15.49 23.63 26.70
C ILE A 21 14.76 23.22 25.42
N ALA A 22 14.93 21.97 25.03
CA ALA A 22 14.22 21.37 23.91
C ALA A 22 13.01 20.58 24.42
N TYR A 23 11.86 20.82 23.81
CA TYR A 23 10.73 19.92 23.84
C TYR A 23 10.73 19.14 22.52
N PHE A 24 10.35 17.88 22.56
CA PHE A 24 10.40 16.96 21.43
C PHE A 24 9.00 16.58 21.02
N GLN A 25 8.65 16.80 19.76
CA GLN A 25 7.37 16.38 19.22
C GLN A 25 7.54 15.14 18.34
N PRO A 26 6.96 13.98 18.72
CA PRO A 26 7.07 12.75 17.95
C PRO A 26 6.46 12.88 16.54
N GLU A 27 7.16 12.28 15.58
CA GLU A 27 6.71 12.05 14.21
C GLU A 27 6.31 10.58 14.06
N ILE A 28 5.13 10.33 13.47
CA ILE A 28 4.49 9.02 13.45
C ILE A 28 4.38 8.50 12.03
N ARG A 29 4.82 7.26 11.80
CA ARG A 29 4.70 6.55 10.53
C ARG A 29 3.24 6.28 10.22
N ALA A 30 2.74 6.76 9.09
CA ALA A 30 1.32 6.71 8.74
C ALA A 30 0.75 5.28 8.60
N LEU A 31 1.56 4.35 8.07
CA LEU A 31 1.12 2.98 7.81
C LEU A 31 1.06 2.14 9.08
N THR A 32 2.11 2.19 9.90
CA THR A 32 2.32 1.31 11.07
C THR A 32 1.89 1.96 12.39
N GLY A 33 1.87 3.29 12.47
CA GLY A 33 1.67 4.03 13.72
C GLY A 33 2.91 4.11 14.62
N SER A 34 4.06 3.59 14.17
CA SER A 34 5.31 3.61 14.94
C SER A 34 5.92 5.01 14.97
N VAL A 35 6.68 5.33 16.01
CA VAL A 35 7.47 6.57 16.05
C VAL A 35 8.65 6.44 15.07
N CYS A 36 8.83 7.40 14.17
CA CYS A 36 9.90 7.37 13.16
C CYS A 36 10.83 8.59 13.18
N GLY A 37 10.50 9.62 13.96
CA GLY A 37 11.28 10.85 14.07
C GLY A 37 10.80 11.70 15.25
N CYS A 38 11.49 12.79 15.53
CA CYS A 38 11.10 13.77 16.53
C CYS A 38 11.59 15.16 16.15
N GLU A 39 10.73 16.18 16.22
CA GLU A 39 11.17 17.56 16.05
C GLU A 39 11.57 18.19 17.39
N ALA A 40 12.73 18.83 17.45
CA ALA A 40 13.21 19.56 18.62
C ALA A 40 12.78 21.04 18.57
N LEU A 41 11.90 21.41 19.49
CA LEU A 41 11.29 22.72 19.60
C LEU A 41 11.83 23.47 20.81
N ALA A 42 12.44 24.63 20.58
CA ALA A 42 12.98 25.46 21.64
C ALA A 42 11.90 25.95 22.62
N ARG A 43 12.22 25.99 23.90
CA ARG A 43 11.44 26.67 24.94
C ARG A 43 12.39 27.41 25.87
N TRP A 44 12.11 28.69 26.11
CA TRP A 44 12.87 29.47 27.09
C TRP A 44 12.09 29.50 28.40
N ILE A 45 12.61 28.80 29.42
CA ILE A 45 12.01 28.75 30.74
C ILE A 45 12.82 29.63 31.69
N LEU A 46 12.20 30.72 32.15
CA LEU A 46 12.80 31.62 33.14
C LEU A 46 12.88 30.93 34.52
N PRO A 47 13.77 31.40 35.43
CA PRO A 47 13.91 30.82 36.76
C PRO A 47 12.64 30.83 37.63
N ASP A 48 11.69 31.71 37.34
CA ASP A 48 10.40 31.79 38.01
C ASP A 48 9.34 30.83 37.43
N GLY A 49 9.71 30.05 36.40
CA GLY A 49 8.84 29.09 35.71
C GLY A 49 8.10 29.67 34.51
N THR A 50 8.27 30.96 34.19
CA THR A 50 7.64 31.57 33.02
C THR A 50 8.22 31.00 31.73
N VAL A 51 7.35 30.56 30.82
CA VAL A 51 7.75 30.06 29.50
C VAL A 51 7.60 31.17 28.47
N ILE A 52 8.72 31.56 27.84
CA ILE A 52 8.72 32.46 26.70
C ILE A 52 8.68 31.59 25.42
N PRO A 53 7.66 31.74 24.56
CA PRO A 53 7.53 30.92 23.36
C PRO A 53 8.50 31.37 22.26
N PRO A 54 8.94 30.46 21.36
CA PRO A 54 9.83 30.78 20.23
C PRO A 54 9.41 31.99 19.41
N ALA A 55 8.11 32.13 19.14
CA ALA A 55 7.55 33.25 18.39
C ALA A 55 7.85 34.64 19.01
N GLU A 56 8.19 34.72 20.29
CA GLU A 56 8.58 35.97 20.95
C GLU A 56 10.09 36.26 20.85
N PHE A 57 10.97 35.24 20.83
CA PHE A 57 12.42 35.46 20.88
C PHE A 57 13.18 35.10 19.60
N VAL A 58 12.73 34.13 18.81
CA VAL A 58 13.38 33.75 17.54
C VAL A 58 13.46 34.93 16.58
N PRO A 59 12.39 35.73 16.31
CA PRO A 59 12.50 36.87 15.41
C PRO A 59 13.48 37.95 15.90
N VAL A 60 13.66 38.08 17.22
CA VAL A 60 14.63 39.01 17.81
C VAL A 60 16.05 38.48 17.58
N LEU A 61 16.29 37.20 17.81
CA LEU A 61 17.61 36.59 17.58
C LEU A 61 17.99 36.63 16.10
N GLU A 62 17.04 36.39 15.19
CA GLU A 62 17.26 36.52 13.76
C GLU A 62 17.63 37.97 13.39
N LYS A 63 16.83 38.95 13.84
CA LYS A 63 17.07 40.38 13.57
C LYS A 63 18.47 40.85 14.01
N HIS A 64 19.02 40.24 15.06
CA HIS A 64 20.33 40.58 15.62
C HIS A 64 21.43 39.55 15.29
N GLU A 65 21.18 38.63 14.35
CA GLU A 65 22.14 37.63 13.87
C GLU A 65 22.68 36.68 14.97
N LEU A 66 21.90 36.45 16.03
CA LEU A 66 22.24 35.60 17.18
C LEU A 66 21.61 34.20 17.13
N ILE A 67 20.81 33.90 16.10
CA ILE A 67 20.00 32.68 16.02
C ILE A 67 20.84 31.40 16.00
N HIS A 68 22.00 31.39 15.33
CA HIS A 68 22.97 30.28 15.38
C HIS A 68 23.33 29.80 16.80
N LEU A 69 23.35 30.69 17.80
CA LEU A 69 23.64 30.31 19.18
C LEU A 69 22.50 29.51 19.80
N LEU A 70 21.26 29.83 19.43
CA LEU A 70 20.08 29.06 19.81
C LEU A 70 20.16 27.68 19.18
N ASP A 71 20.41 27.62 17.88
CA ASP A 71 20.34 26.37 17.12
C ASP A 71 21.42 25.38 17.55
N LEU A 72 22.65 25.85 17.79
CA LEU A 72 23.71 25.02 18.36
C LEU A 72 23.41 24.59 19.80
N ALA A 73 22.73 25.43 20.59
CA ALA A 73 22.31 25.05 21.93
C ALA A 73 21.20 23.99 21.90
N ILE A 74 20.27 24.07 20.94
CA ILE A 74 19.25 23.03 20.72
C ILE A 74 19.89 21.74 20.22
N LEU A 75 20.86 21.80 19.30
CA LEU A 75 21.62 20.62 18.86
C LEU A 75 22.29 19.90 20.04
N GLU A 76 22.89 20.64 20.99
CA GLU A 76 23.46 20.06 22.21
C GLU A 76 22.39 19.35 23.05
N ARG A 77 21.17 19.89 23.14
CA ARG A 77 20.04 19.24 23.83
C ARG A 77 19.56 17.99 23.10
N VAL A 78 19.56 18.00 21.77
CA VAL A 78 19.27 16.81 20.96
C VAL A 78 20.33 15.73 21.19
N CYS A 79 21.61 16.10 21.24
CA CYS A 79 22.69 15.17 21.57
C CYS A 79 22.55 14.59 22.98
N ASP A 80 22.17 15.41 23.96
CA ASP A 80 21.85 14.96 25.32
C ASP A 80 20.69 13.93 25.29
N ALA A 81 19.61 14.22 24.53
CA ALA A 81 18.44 13.35 24.40
C ALA A 81 18.77 12.00 23.73
N TYR A 82 19.47 12.03 22.60
CA TYR A 82 19.90 10.82 21.89
C TYR A 82 20.73 9.89 22.78
N LEU A 83 21.71 10.45 23.51
CA LEU A 83 22.55 9.68 24.41
C LEU A 83 21.77 9.14 25.61
N TYR A 84 20.82 9.92 26.15
CA TYR A 84 19.95 9.49 27.24
C TYR A 84 19.12 8.26 26.86
N LEU A 85 18.46 8.29 25.70
CA LEU A 85 17.68 7.16 25.20
C LEU A 85 18.56 5.92 24.98
N LYS A 86 19.75 6.11 24.40
CA LYS A 86 20.72 5.04 24.18
C LYS A 86 21.24 4.43 25.50
N GLU A 87 21.52 5.24 26.51
CA GLU A 87 21.95 4.75 27.84
C GLU A 87 20.85 3.92 28.51
N LYS A 88 19.58 4.21 28.22
CA LYS A 88 18.41 3.50 28.72
C LYS A 88 18.01 2.27 27.91
N ASP A 89 18.76 1.94 26.86
CA ASP A 89 18.44 0.86 25.91
C ASP A 89 17.06 1.04 25.24
N ILE A 90 16.67 2.32 25.04
CA ILE A 90 15.47 2.70 24.31
C ILE A 90 15.89 3.00 22.87
N SER A 91 15.19 2.40 21.89
CA SER A 91 15.42 2.68 20.47
C SER A 91 15.34 4.18 20.18
N THR A 92 16.29 4.67 19.39
CA THR A 92 16.38 6.08 18.99
C THR A 92 15.90 6.27 17.57
N VAL A 93 15.22 7.38 17.32
CA VAL A 93 14.88 7.89 15.98
C VAL A 93 15.69 9.13 15.66
N PRO A 94 15.78 9.55 14.38
CA PRO A 94 16.34 10.84 14.02
C PRO A 94 15.58 12.00 14.68
N PHE A 95 16.33 13.02 15.09
CA PHE A 95 15.81 14.26 15.66
C PHE A 95 16.00 15.41 14.70
N SER A 96 14.92 16.11 14.37
CA SER A 96 14.93 17.26 13.50
C SER A 96 15.26 18.54 14.27
N ILE A 97 16.22 19.32 13.77
CA ILE A 97 16.54 20.66 14.29
C ILE A 97 16.22 21.72 13.24
N ASN A 98 15.69 22.84 13.70
CA ASN A 98 15.39 23.98 12.87
C ASN A 98 16.65 24.84 12.68
N LEU A 99 16.96 25.20 11.44
CA LEU A 99 18.00 26.19 11.12
C LEU A 99 17.38 27.41 10.43
N SER A 100 17.77 28.60 10.89
CA SER A 100 17.37 29.84 10.23
C SER A 100 18.20 30.08 8.98
N ARG A 101 17.66 30.91 8.08
CA ARG A 101 18.36 31.38 6.88
C ARG A 101 19.68 32.05 7.21
N ILE A 102 19.69 32.78 8.32
CA ILE A 102 20.80 33.64 8.75
C ILE A 102 22.03 32.79 9.06
N ASP A 103 21.83 31.55 9.52
CA ASP A 103 22.93 30.68 9.91
C ASP A 103 23.81 30.29 8.71
N PHE A 104 23.20 30.11 7.53
CA PHE A 104 23.92 29.77 6.31
C PHE A 104 24.72 30.93 5.72
N TYR A 105 24.37 32.18 6.03
CA TYR A 105 25.05 33.37 5.49
C TYR A 105 26.33 33.72 6.25
N HIS A 106 26.30 33.54 7.58
CA HIS A 106 27.34 34.09 8.45
C HIS A 106 28.32 33.04 8.98
N ARG A 107 28.04 31.75 8.78
CA ARG A 107 28.74 30.66 9.47
C ARG A 107 28.76 29.38 8.63
N ASP A 108 29.77 28.55 8.82
CA ASP A 108 29.79 27.19 8.25
C ASP A 108 29.05 26.25 9.21
N MET A 109 27.72 26.34 9.20
CA MET A 109 26.86 25.53 10.08
C MET A 109 27.06 24.03 9.89
N HIS A 110 27.40 23.61 8.68
CA HIS A 110 27.75 22.22 8.43
C HIS A 110 28.92 21.78 9.32
N ASN A 111 30.00 22.56 9.37
CA ASN A 111 31.15 22.23 10.20
C ASN A 111 30.83 22.32 11.69
N ASP A 112 30.10 23.36 12.13
CA ASP A 112 29.76 23.53 13.54
C ASP A 112 28.89 22.36 14.05
N ILE A 113 27.88 21.96 13.28
CA ILE A 113 27.02 20.82 13.61
C ILE A 113 27.85 19.54 13.64
N THR A 114 28.69 19.32 12.62
CA THR A 114 29.54 18.13 12.52
C THR A 114 30.51 18.03 13.70
N GLU A 115 31.14 19.13 14.10
CA GLU A 115 32.05 19.16 15.25
C GLU A 115 31.34 18.82 16.56
N VAL A 116 30.12 19.34 16.76
CA VAL A 116 29.31 18.99 17.93
C VAL A 116 29.02 17.50 17.95
N LEU A 117 28.54 16.92 16.84
CA LEU A 117 28.21 15.50 16.76
C LEU A 117 29.43 14.60 16.98
N GLU A 118 30.57 14.94 16.37
CA GLU A 118 31.83 14.21 16.54
C GLU A 118 32.32 14.26 17.99
N ARG A 119 32.27 15.44 18.63
CA ARG A 119 32.63 15.61 20.05
C ARG A 119 31.72 14.80 20.97
N ARG A 120 30.43 14.70 20.64
CA ARG A 120 29.41 14.02 21.45
C ARG A 120 29.29 12.52 21.12
N GLY A 121 29.90 12.05 20.04
CA GLY A 121 29.79 10.66 19.60
C GLY A 121 28.40 10.28 19.08
N VAL A 122 27.67 11.23 18.52
CA VAL A 122 26.32 11.05 17.96
C VAL A 122 26.47 10.87 16.44
N PRO A 123 25.85 9.83 15.84
CA PRO A 123 25.96 9.63 14.40
C PRO A 123 25.12 10.67 13.64
N ARG A 124 25.52 11.00 12.41
CA ARG A 124 24.91 12.10 11.63
C ARG A 124 23.48 11.79 11.20
N ASP A 125 23.17 10.52 10.97
CA ASP A 125 21.83 10.03 10.64
C ASP A 125 20.84 10.10 11.80
N ALA A 126 21.30 10.43 13.01
CA ALA A 126 20.44 10.75 14.14
C ALA A 126 19.88 12.18 14.09
N ILE A 127 20.27 13.01 13.12
CA ILE A 127 19.85 14.41 13.00
C ILE A 127 19.30 14.70 11.61
N ASN A 128 18.12 15.30 11.56
CA ASN A 128 17.57 15.92 10.35
C ASN A 128 17.69 17.44 10.46
N ILE A 129 17.92 18.10 9.33
CA ILE A 129 18.01 19.56 9.25
C ILE A 129 16.74 20.10 8.63
N GLU A 130 15.98 20.91 9.36
CA GLU A 130 14.78 21.57 8.86
C GLU A 130 15.08 23.01 8.47
N ILE A 131 14.61 23.41 7.29
CA ILE A 131 14.86 24.72 6.73
C ILE A 131 13.55 25.28 6.16
N THR A 132 13.15 26.46 6.61
CA THR A 132 11.90 27.10 6.19
C THR A 132 11.95 27.59 4.74
N GLU A 133 10.79 27.69 4.07
CA GLU A 133 10.70 28.19 2.68
C GLU A 133 11.35 29.58 2.48
N SER A 134 11.19 30.47 3.47
CA SER A 134 11.63 31.87 3.40
C SER A 134 13.15 32.06 3.27
N VAL A 135 13.92 30.99 3.53
CA VAL A 135 15.38 30.94 3.46
C VAL A 135 15.89 31.01 2.01
N MET A 136 15.08 30.60 1.03
CA MET A 136 15.56 30.11 -0.26
C MET A 136 15.64 31.17 -1.39
N LEU A 137 15.31 32.43 -1.11
CA LEU A 137 15.08 33.47 -2.13
C LEU A 137 16.23 34.47 -2.35
N ASP A 138 17.17 34.60 -1.39
CA ASP A 138 18.10 35.73 -1.38
C ASP A 138 19.49 35.41 -2.03
N GLU A 139 20.10 34.22 -1.77
CA GLU A 139 21.35 33.78 -2.48
C GLU A 139 21.39 32.27 -2.79
N PRO A 140 20.94 31.85 -3.98
CA PRO A 140 20.72 30.42 -4.26
C PRO A 140 22.00 29.59 -4.40
N GLU A 141 23.11 30.17 -4.83
CA GLU A 141 24.36 29.42 -5.07
C GLU A 141 25.04 28.99 -3.76
N LEU A 142 25.14 29.89 -2.77
CA LEU A 142 25.72 29.60 -1.46
C LEU A 142 24.89 28.53 -0.72
N LEU A 143 23.57 28.68 -0.74
CA LEU A 143 22.67 27.77 -0.07
C LEU A 143 22.72 26.37 -0.69
N LYS A 144 22.77 26.29 -2.03
CA LYS A 144 22.95 25.02 -2.73
C LYS A 144 24.26 24.32 -2.36
N MET A 145 25.37 25.07 -2.29
CA MET A 145 26.64 24.49 -1.84
C MET A 145 26.57 23.93 -0.41
N ASN A 146 25.83 24.59 0.49
CA ASN A 146 25.62 24.08 1.85
C ASN A 146 24.76 22.81 1.86
N PHE A 147 23.68 22.76 1.07
CA PHE A 147 22.86 21.55 0.91
C PHE A 147 23.70 20.37 0.44
N ASP A 148 24.48 20.56 -0.63
CA ASP A 148 25.36 19.53 -1.17
C ASP A 148 26.35 19.01 -0.12
N LYS A 149 26.88 19.90 0.75
CA LYS A 149 27.75 19.51 1.88
C LYS A 149 27.01 18.65 2.91
N PHE A 150 25.81 19.06 3.33
CA PHE A 150 25.00 18.30 4.29
C PHE A 150 24.66 16.91 3.75
N HIS A 151 24.20 16.80 2.50
CA HIS A 151 23.93 15.51 1.86
C HIS A 151 25.18 14.65 1.72
N ALA A 152 26.30 15.23 1.26
CA ALA A 152 27.57 14.50 1.15
C ALA A 152 28.08 13.97 2.50
N SER A 153 27.69 14.62 3.60
CA SER A 153 27.99 14.20 4.96
C SER A 153 26.99 13.23 5.56
N GLY A 154 25.88 12.92 4.87
CA GLY A 154 24.87 11.94 5.27
C GLY A 154 23.71 12.51 6.08
N PHE A 155 23.52 13.84 6.11
CA PHE A 155 22.34 14.47 6.71
C PHE A 155 21.15 14.43 5.76
N SER A 156 19.95 14.33 6.34
CA SER A 156 18.69 14.57 5.61
C SER A 156 18.23 16.01 5.82
N ILE A 157 17.72 16.63 4.76
CA ILE A 157 17.26 18.01 4.75
C ILE A 157 15.75 18.04 4.48
N TYR A 158 15.02 18.66 5.40
CA TYR A 158 13.57 18.77 5.39
C TYR A 158 13.20 20.20 5.00
N MET A 159 12.26 20.34 4.07
CA MET A 159 11.65 21.64 3.77
C MET A 159 10.51 21.88 4.75
N ASP A 160 10.66 22.89 5.59
CA ASP A 160 9.66 23.26 6.59
C ASP A 160 8.70 24.35 6.07
N ASP A 161 7.51 24.42 6.67
CA ASP A 161 6.49 25.43 6.38
C ASP A 161 6.06 25.53 4.89
N PHE A 162 6.00 24.41 4.16
CA PHE A 162 5.65 24.42 2.74
C PHE A 162 4.26 25.02 2.48
N GLY A 163 4.23 26.04 1.60
CA GLY A 163 3.00 26.73 1.19
C GLY A 163 2.74 28.03 1.95
N SER A 164 3.49 28.34 3.01
CA SER A 164 3.39 29.62 3.71
C SER A 164 3.94 30.80 2.90
N GLY A 165 4.81 30.54 1.91
CA GLY A 165 5.46 31.55 1.07
C GLY A 165 4.94 31.65 -0.38
N PHE A 166 5.51 32.57 -1.15
CA PHE A 166 5.05 32.92 -2.50
C PHE A 166 5.68 32.07 -3.63
N SER A 167 6.63 31.16 -3.37
CA SER A 167 7.42 30.51 -4.45
C SER A 167 7.92 29.08 -4.17
N SER A 168 7.20 28.30 -3.36
CA SER A 168 7.62 26.96 -2.89
C SER A 168 7.96 25.97 -4.02
N LEU A 169 7.29 26.04 -5.18
CA LEU A 169 7.56 25.12 -6.30
C LEU A 169 8.89 25.38 -7.02
N ASN A 170 9.34 26.63 -7.09
CA ASN A 170 10.65 26.94 -7.69
C ASN A 170 11.78 26.46 -6.78
N VAL A 171 11.57 26.54 -5.47
CA VAL A 171 12.50 26.03 -4.46
C VAL A 171 12.66 24.51 -4.61
N LEU A 172 11.56 23.76 -4.70
CA LEU A 172 11.60 22.31 -4.92
C LEU A 172 12.29 21.89 -6.24
N LYS A 173 12.31 22.76 -7.25
CA LYS A 173 13.01 22.51 -8.51
C LYS A 173 14.53 22.65 -8.38
N ASP A 174 14.99 23.62 -7.59
CA ASP A 174 16.39 24.06 -7.57
C ASP A 174 17.23 23.44 -6.45
N TYR A 175 16.57 22.95 -5.39
CA TYR A 175 17.20 22.32 -4.23
C TYR A 175 16.68 20.90 -4.02
N GLN A 176 17.58 20.01 -3.60
CA GLN A 176 17.24 18.65 -3.24
C GLN A 176 16.78 18.64 -1.77
N PHE A 177 15.53 18.26 -1.52
CA PHE A 177 15.03 17.99 -0.17
C PHE A 177 14.69 16.51 -0.06
N ASP A 178 14.82 15.96 1.14
CA ASP A 178 14.48 14.56 1.42
C ASP A 178 13.03 14.44 1.87
N VAL A 179 12.55 15.42 2.65
CA VAL A 179 11.17 15.47 3.18
C VAL A 179 10.55 16.84 2.95
N LEU A 180 9.27 16.85 2.60
CA LEU A 180 8.42 18.01 2.53
C LEU A 180 7.46 18.03 3.72
N LYS A 181 7.60 19.01 4.62
CA LYS A 181 6.69 19.23 5.74
C LYS A 181 5.57 20.18 5.33
N ILE A 182 4.33 19.74 5.48
CA ILE A 182 3.13 20.46 5.01
C ILE A 182 2.24 20.77 6.21
N ASP A 183 2.08 22.05 6.54
CA ASP A 183 1.18 22.48 7.61
C ASP A 183 -0.29 22.39 7.15
N MET A 184 -1.13 21.65 7.90
CA MET A 184 -2.57 21.60 7.67
C MET A 184 -3.25 22.98 7.71
N ARG A 185 -2.70 23.96 8.43
CA ARG A 185 -3.22 25.34 8.51
C ARG A 185 -3.10 26.09 7.19
N PHE A 186 -2.10 25.77 6.35
CA PHE A 186 -2.04 26.31 4.98
C PHE A 186 -3.33 26.03 4.20
N LEU A 187 -4.00 24.92 4.54
CA LEU A 187 -5.20 24.45 3.87
C LEU A 187 -6.48 24.68 4.70
N SER A 188 -6.45 25.58 5.69
CA SER A 188 -7.52 25.82 6.67
C SER A 188 -8.84 26.29 6.00
N ASN A 189 -9.60 25.29 5.57
CA ASN A 189 -11.01 25.25 5.20
C ASN A 189 -11.21 23.80 4.73
N THR A 190 -11.50 22.89 5.68
CA THR A 190 -11.58 21.42 5.53
C THR A 190 -12.63 20.90 4.53
N GLY A 191 -13.06 21.72 3.59
CA GLY A 191 -13.87 21.33 2.44
C GLY A 191 -13.09 20.53 1.41
N LYS A 192 -13.83 19.98 0.44
CA LYS A 192 -13.33 19.12 -0.64
C LYS A 192 -12.13 19.72 -1.41
N ARG A 193 -12.08 21.04 -1.59
CA ARG A 193 -11.00 21.71 -2.31
C ARG A 193 -9.65 21.57 -1.62
N SER A 194 -9.58 21.84 -0.31
CA SER A 194 -8.34 21.72 0.46
C SER A 194 -7.82 20.30 0.49
N LYS A 195 -8.71 19.32 0.65
CA LYS A 195 -8.37 17.88 0.57
C LYS A 195 -7.77 17.52 -0.80
N ASN A 196 -8.36 18.00 -1.89
CA ASN A 196 -7.83 17.75 -3.24
C ASN A 196 -6.45 18.41 -3.44
N ILE A 197 -6.24 19.62 -2.90
CA ILE A 197 -4.94 20.29 -2.96
C ILE A 197 -3.89 19.46 -2.22
N LEU A 198 -4.20 18.98 -1.01
CA LEU A 198 -3.27 18.16 -0.22
C LEU A 198 -2.90 16.85 -0.93
N ALA A 199 -3.90 16.17 -1.50
CA ALA A 199 -3.70 14.98 -2.33
C ALA A 199 -2.77 15.27 -3.53
N SER A 200 -2.94 16.42 -4.18
CA SER A 200 -2.09 16.86 -5.30
C SER A 200 -0.65 17.08 -4.86
N VAL A 201 -0.44 17.76 -3.72
CA VAL A 201 0.89 18.07 -3.18
C VAL A 201 1.63 16.80 -2.78
N ILE A 202 0.96 15.88 -2.07
CA ILE A 202 1.57 14.59 -1.68
C ILE A 202 1.91 13.74 -2.90
N SER A 203 1.01 13.66 -3.88
CA SER A 203 1.27 12.95 -5.14
C SER A 203 2.47 13.56 -5.88
N MET A 204 2.54 14.89 -5.96
CA MET A 204 3.65 15.62 -6.57
C MET A 204 4.96 15.32 -5.85
N ALA A 205 5.01 15.41 -4.52
CA ALA A 205 6.21 15.14 -3.73
C ALA A 205 6.78 13.75 -4.08
N LYS A 206 5.93 12.73 -4.12
CA LYS A 206 6.33 11.38 -4.53
C LYS A 206 6.86 11.30 -5.96
N VAL A 207 6.25 12.01 -6.91
CA VAL A 207 6.70 12.05 -8.32
C VAL A 207 8.11 12.63 -8.45
N ILE A 208 8.46 13.62 -7.62
CA ILE A 208 9.81 14.22 -7.59
C ILE A 208 10.75 13.53 -6.59
N ASN A 209 10.37 12.36 -6.07
CA ASN A 209 11.13 11.54 -5.10
C ASN A 209 11.43 12.24 -3.77
N ILE A 210 10.48 13.03 -3.27
CA ILE A 210 10.53 13.66 -1.96
C ILE A 210 9.46 13.03 -1.07
N HIS A 211 9.83 12.70 0.17
CA HIS A 211 8.91 12.13 1.15
C HIS A 211 7.97 13.21 1.70
N ALA A 212 6.77 12.83 2.15
CA ALA A 212 5.79 13.79 2.68
C ALA A 212 5.49 13.58 4.17
N LEU A 213 5.64 14.66 4.94
CA LEU A 213 5.23 14.79 6.34
C LEU A 213 4.13 15.84 6.44
N VAL A 214 3.02 15.52 7.12
CA VAL A 214 1.95 16.49 7.36
C VAL A 214 1.88 16.85 8.84
N GLU A 215 1.91 18.15 9.11
CA GLU A 215 1.85 18.72 10.45
C GLU A 215 0.46 19.23 10.80
N GLY A 216 0.20 19.35 12.11
CA GLY A 216 -1.09 19.83 12.61
C GLY A 216 -2.21 18.80 12.49
N VAL A 217 -1.88 17.51 12.50
CA VAL A 217 -2.88 16.43 12.56
C VAL A 217 -3.53 16.42 13.95
N GLU A 218 -4.79 16.86 14.02
CA GLU A 218 -5.52 17.03 15.29
C GLU A 218 -6.61 15.98 15.52
N THR A 219 -7.12 15.33 14.46
CA THR A 219 -8.20 14.35 14.55
C THR A 219 -7.86 13.02 13.90
N LYS A 220 -8.60 11.98 14.30
CA LYS A 220 -8.50 10.65 13.67
C LYS A 220 -8.91 10.70 12.20
N GLU A 221 -9.92 11.49 11.88
CA GLU A 221 -10.43 11.67 10.52
C GLU A 221 -9.39 12.33 9.61
N ASP A 222 -8.57 13.24 10.15
CA ASP A 222 -7.43 13.80 9.42
C ASP A 222 -6.38 12.72 9.14
N ALA A 223 -5.98 11.95 10.15
CA ALA A 223 -5.00 10.87 9.98
C ALA A 223 -5.47 9.80 8.97
N GLU A 224 -6.73 9.37 9.04
CA GLU A 224 -7.31 8.41 8.08
C GLU A 224 -7.33 8.98 6.66
N PHE A 225 -7.71 10.24 6.50
CA PHE A 225 -7.69 10.91 5.19
C PHE A 225 -6.27 11.03 4.63
N LEU A 226 -5.31 11.47 5.44
CA LEU A 226 -3.92 11.62 5.02
C LEU A 226 -3.29 10.27 4.66
N LYS A 227 -3.57 9.21 5.45
CA LYS A 227 -3.19 7.83 5.12
C LYS A 227 -3.80 7.39 3.78
N SER A 228 -5.07 7.76 3.52
CA SER A 228 -5.79 7.41 2.29
C SER A 228 -5.14 7.95 1.01
N ILE A 229 -4.49 9.11 1.11
CA ILE A 229 -3.80 9.77 0.00
C ILE A 229 -2.29 9.47 -0.04
N GLY A 230 -1.81 8.59 0.84
CA GLY A 230 -0.43 8.14 0.86
C GLY A 230 0.55 9.07 1.55
N CYS A 231 0.11 9.95 2.46
CA CYS A 231 1.02 10.63 3.37
C CYS A 231 1.84 9.62 4.18
N GLU A 232 3.11 9.88 4.42
CA GLU A 232 4.04 8.90 4.98
C GLU A 232 4.29 9.10 6.47
N ILE A 233 4.34 10.35 6.89
CA ILE A 233 4.65 10.75 8.26
C ILE A 233 3.62 11.77 8.74
N PHE A 234 3.21 11.65 9.99
CA PHE A 234 2.31 12.58 10.66
C PHE A 234 3.00 13.24 11.83
N GLN A 235 2.65 14.50 12.06
CA GLN A 235 2.99 15.20 13.28
C GLN A 235 1.79 16.04 13.74
N GLY A 236 1.42 15.96 15.01
CA GLY A 236 0.29 16.74 15.52
C GLY A 236 -0.30 16.26 16.83
N TYR A 237 -1.20 17.08 17.38
CA TYR A 237 -1.76 16.89 18.72
C TYR A 237 -2.71 15.70 18.83
N TYR A 238 -3.14 15.11 17.71
CA TYR A 238 -3.84 13.83 17.73
C TYR A 238 -2.98 12.72 18.37
N PHE A 239 -1.66 12.75 18.13
CA PHE A 239 -0.71 11.78 18.64
C PHE A 239 -0.07 12.26 19.94
N SER A 240 0.58 13.43 19.90
CA SER A 240 1.23 14.01 21.06
C SER A 240 1.50 15.51 20.87
N LYS A 241 1.54 16.23 21.98
CA LYS A 241 2.09 17.59 22.04
C LYS A 241 3.63 17.50 22.14
N PRO A 242 4.36 18.61 21.96
CA PRO A 242 5.78 18.64 22.33
C PRO A 242 5.97 18.23 23.79
N LEU A 243 6.90 17.32 24.05
CA LEU A 243 7.17 16.71 25.37
C LEU A 243 8.57 17.05 25.87
N PRO A 244 8.80 17.21 27.18
CA PRO A 244 10.16 17.16 27.72
C PRO A 244 10.77 15.75 27.53
N LEU A 245 12.10 15.63 27.68
CA LEU A 245 12.84 14.39 27.41
C LEU A 245 12.34 13.17 28.21
N ASP A 246 12.02 13.35 29.49
CA ASP A 246 11.56 12.23 30.33
C ASP A 246 10.21 11.69 29.85
N ASP A 247 9.26 12.58 29.54
CA ASP A 247 7.95 12.22 28.99
C ASP A 247 8.07 11.63 27.57
N LEU A 248 9.04 12.09 26.77
CA LEU A 248 9.32 11.51 25.46
C LEU A 248 9.78 10.05 25.59
N ALA A 249 10.68 9.76 26.53
CA ALA A 249 11.16 8.40 26.77
C ALA A 249 10.02 7.48 27.22
N GLU A 250 9.11 7.96 28.08
CA GLU A 250 7.90 7.23 28.45
C GLU A 250 6.98 7.00 27.25
N PHE A 251 6.76 8.01 26.42
CA PHE A 251 5.97 7.89 25.18
C PHE A 251 6.55 6.83 24.23
N PHE A 252 7.87 6.71 24.11
CA PHE A 252 8.53 5.70 23.28
C PHE A 252 8.30 4.29 23.81
N ILE A 253 8.36 4.11 25.13
CA ILE A 253 8.13 2.81 25.79
C ILE A 253 6.67 2.38 25.68
N GLU A 254 5.74 3.32 25.81
CA GLU A 254 4.29 3.04 25.82
C GLU A 254 3.68 2.96 24.41
N CYS A 255 4.40 3.38 23.37
CA CYS A 255 3.90 3.36 21.99
C CYS A 255 3.54 1.93 21.56
N PRO A 256 2.25 1.61 21.31
CA PRO A 256 1.84 0.23 21.00
C PRO A 256 2.42 -0.30 19.68
N ALA A 257 2.65 0.59 18.71
CA ALA A 257 3.28 0.28 17.43
C ALA A 257 4.82 0.27 17.52
N GLY A 258 5.38 0.65 18.67
CA GLY A 258 6.80 0.72 18.92
C GLY A 258 7.49 1.91 18.25
N VAL A 259 8.82 1.87 18.30
CA VAL A 259 9.72 2.86 17.72
C VAL A 259 10.46 2.20 16.56
N GLU A 260 10.49 2.88 15.41
CA GLU A 260 11.23 2.43 14.23
C GLU A 260 12.73 2.37 14.56
N ILE A 261 13.37 1.26 14.22
CA ILE A 261 14.80 1.10 14.40
C ILE A 261 15.57 1.63 13.17
N PRO A 262 16.79 2.15 13.33
CA PRO A 262 17.56 2.73 12.22
C PRO A 262 17.71 1.81 11.01
N GLU A 263 17.79 0.50 11.21
CA GLU A 263 17.94 -0.50 10.16
C GLU A 263 16.69 -0.65 9.27
N GLU A 264 15.51 -0.23 9.75
CA GLU A 264 14.26 -0.24 9.00
C GLU A 264 14.06 0.98 8.10
N LYS A 265 14.92 2.01 8.24
CA LYS A 265 14.79 3.29 7.53
C LYS A 265 14.62 3.10 6.02
N THR A 266 15.53 2.37 5.37
CA THR A 266 15.47 2.13 3.91
C THR A 266 14.22 1.34 3.51
N TYR A 267 13.76 0.41 4.35
CA TYR A 267 12.53 -0.34 4.11
C TYR A 267 11.32 0.61 4.11
N MET A 268 11.18 1.44 5.16
CA MET A 268 10.06 2.38 5.27
C MET A 268 10.10 3.50 4.23
N GLU A 269 11.27 4.05 3.90
CA GLU A 269 11.44 5.04 2.84
C GLU A 269 11.02 4.47 1.48
N THR A 270 11.42 3.24 1.15
CA THR A 270 11.05 2.63 -0.14
C THR A 270 9.53 2.44 -0.26
N ILE A 271 8.87 2.06 0.84
CA ILE A 271 7.41 1.95 0.91
C ILE A 271 6.75 3.32 0.79
N GLY A 272 7.32 4.32 1.46
CA GLY A 272 6.86 5.70 1.45
C GLY A 272 6.79 6.31 0.05
N ARG A 273 7.69 5.92 -0.86
CA ARG A 273 7.71 6.39 -2.26
C ARG A 273 6.53 5.90 -3.11
N VAL A 274 5.79 4.89 -2.65
CA VAL A 274 4.66 4.34 -3.43
C VAL A 274 3.54 5.39 -3.51
N ASN A 275 3.20 5.81 -4.73
CA ASN A 275 2.16 6.79 -4.96
C ASN A 275 0.77 6.14 -5.10
N PHE A 276 -0.02 6.19 -4.02
CA PHE A 276 -1.34 5.55 -3.95
C PHE A 276 -2.35 6.19 -4.92
N LEU A 277 -2.11 7.45 -5.28
CA LEU A 277 -2.97 8.24 -6.15
C LEU A 277 -2.59 8.10 -7.64
N SER A 278 -1.49 7.40 -7.93
CA SER A 278 -1.10 7.10 -9.30
C SER A 278 -2.14 6.17 -9.96
N PRO A 279 -2.42 6.32 -11.28
CA PRO A 279 -3.15 5.30 -12.04
C PRO A 279 -2.36 3.98 -12.12
N ASN A 280 -1.11 3.98 -11.69
CA ASN A 280 -0.24 2.83 -11.72
C ASN A 280 0.69 2.82 -10.49
N PRO A 281 0.17 2.44 -9.32
CA PRO A 281 0.90 2.48 -8.05
C PRO A 281 2.03 1.45 -7.96
N MET A 282 2.03 0.38 -8.77
CA MET A 282 3.10 -0.64 -8.80
C MET A 282 4.25 -0.32 -9.78
N GLY A 283 4.10 0.73 -10.59
CA GLY A 283 5.14 1.14 -11.55
C GLY A 283 5.21 0.32 -12.85
N CYS A 284 4.09 -0.23 -13.37
CA CYS A 284 4.02 -0.76 -14.74
C CYS A 284 4.50 0.28 -15.77
N SER A 285 5.59 0.05 -16.48
CA SER A 285 5.93 0.85 -17.65
C SER A 285 4.93 0.63 -18.78
N SER A 286 3.81 1.36 -18.76
CA SER A 286 2.98 1.59 -19.94
C SER A 286 2.44 3.02 -19.86
N THR A 287 3.07 3.87 -20.67
CA THR A 287 2.65 5.23 -20.98
C THR A 287 1.21 5.30 -21.44
N SER A 288 0.38 6.00 -20.68
CA SER A 288 -0.58 6.99 -21.19
C SER A 288 -1.17 7.72 -19.99
N PHE A 289 -0.99 9.04 -19.96
CA PHE A 289 -1.98 9.89 -19.28
C PHE A 289 -3.27 9.68 -20.06
N ALA A 290 -4.13 8.77 -19.60
CA ALA A 290 -5.43 8.58 -20.20
C ALA A 290 -6.22 9.89 -20.03
N GLU A 291 -6.68 10.41 -21.17
CA GLU A 291 -7.66 11.49 -21.25
C GLU A 291 -9.01 10.96 -20.75
N ASP A 292 -9.15 10.79 -19.43
CA ASP A 292 -10.45 10.65 -18.79
C ASP A 292 -10.89 12.05 -18.31
N GLU A 293 -11.99 12.54 -18.86
CA GLU A 293 -12.58 13.87 -18.61
C GLU A 293 -13.13 14.08 -17.18
N ASP A 294 -12.79 13.23 -16.21
CA ASP A 294 -13.12 13.39 -14.79
C ASP A 294 -11.88 13.74 -13.95
N LEU A 295 -11.17 14.80 -14.34
CA LEU A 295 -10.00 15.36 -13.63
C LEU A 295 -10.37 16.15 -12.37
N CYS A 296 -11.43 15.73 -11.65
CA CYS A 296 -11.85 16.30 -10.37
C CYS A 296 -12.25 15.21 -9.35
N GLY A 297 -11.39 14.21 -9.20
CA GLY A 297 -11.38 13.30 -8.05
C GLY A 297 -10.06 12.56 -7.96
N TYR A 298 -9.18 12.94 -7.03
CA TYR A 298 -7.92 12.24 -6.74
C TYR A 298 -8.17 10.90 -6.01
N VAL A 299 -9.05 10.07 -6.56
CA VAL A 299 -9.17 8.66 -6.15
C VAL A 299 -8.81 7.87 -7.39
N SER A 300 -7.61 7.30 -7.38
CA SER A 300 -7.28 6.26 -8.35
C SER A 300 -8.38 5.20 -8.24
N GLY A 301 -9.19 5.05 -9.29
CA GLY A 301 -10.22 3.99 -9.35
C GLY A 301 -9.62 2.58 -9.37
N VAL A 302 -8.28 2.49 -9.41
CA VAL A 302 -7.51 1.27 -9.37
C VAL A 302 -7.59 0.65 -7.97
N SER A 303 -7.98 -0.61 -7.90
CA SER A 303 -7.88 -1.42 -6.68
C SER A 303 -6.41 -1.51 -6.26
N PHE A 304 -6.08 -1.01 -5.06
CA PHE A 304 -4.71 -1.02 -4.56
C PHE A 304 -4.64 -1.37 -3.06
N GLY A 305 -3.65 -2.18 -2.70
CA GLY A 305 -3.34 -2.52 -1.32
C GLY A 305 -1.84 -2.74 -1.08
N LEU A 306 -1.42 -2.58 0.16
CA LEU A 306 -0.08 -2.89 0.68
C LEU A 306 -0.19 -4.02 1.70
N ILE A 307 0.59 -5.06 1.49
CA ILE A 307 0.58 -6.29 2.28
C ILE A 307 1.98 -6.51 2.84
N GLU A 308 2.10 -6.56 4.16
CA GLU A 308 3.31 -7.04 4.83
C GLU A 308 3.26 -8.55 4.95
N TYR A 309 4.23 -9.23 4.37
CA TYR A 309 4.33 -10.68 4.31
C TYR A 309 5.62 -11.16 4.97
N ASN A 310 5.54 -12.24 5.77
CA ASN A 310 6.73 -12.79 6.45
C ASN A 310 6.97 -14.30 6.25
N GLY A 311 6.33 -14.89 5.24
CA GLY A 311 6.35 -16.34 5.00
C GLY A 311 5.29 -17.12 5.77
N ILE A 312 4.80 -16.59 6.90
CA ILE A 312 3.85 -17.28 7.78
C ILE A 312 2.51 -16.53 7.87
N TYR A 313 2.56 -15.20 7.79
CA TYR A 313 1.40 -14.33 7.85
C TYR A 313 1.46 -13.25 6.78
N ALA A 314 0.29 -12.85 6.29
CA ALA A 314 0.07 -11.69 5.44
C ALA A 314 -0.85 -10.69 6.15
N ASN A 315 -0.38 -9.46 6.36
CA ASN A 315 -1.09 -8.39 7.05
C ASN A 315 -1.33 -7.21 6.11
N TYR A 316 -2.54 -6.64 6.06
CA TYR A 316 -2.81 -5.50 5.20
C TYR A 316 -2.50 -4.20 5.97
N LEU A 317 -1.48 -3.46 5.54
CA LEU A 317 -1.18 -2.16 6.15
C LEU A 317 -2.02 -1.03 5.54
N TYR A 318 -2.49 -1.24 4.31
CA TYR A 318 -3.32 -0.30 3.58
C TYR A 318 -4.13 -1.01 2.49
N ILE A 319 -5.40 -0.63 2.35
CA ILE A 319 -6.24 -0.93 1.19
C ILE A 319 -7.10 0.29 0.88
N ASN A 320 -7.31 0.57 -0.40
CA ASN A 320 -8.21 1.64 -0.81
C ASN A 320 -9.66 1.13 -1.01
N ASP A 321 -10.60 2.06 -1.16
CA ASP A 321 -12.02 1.75 -1.36
C ASP A 321 -12.27 0.83 -2.57
N ALA A 322 -11.49 0.97 -3.64
CA ALA A 322 -11.60 0.13 -4.84
C ALA A 322 -11.20 -1.32 -4.54
N TYR A 323 -10.15 -1.53 -3.73
CA TYR A 323 -9.74 -2.84 -3.25
C TYR A 323 -10.79 -3.47 -2.33
N ILE A 324 -11.34 -2.70 -1.38
CA ILE A 324 -12.42 -3.18 -0.51
C ILE A 324 -13.65 -3.61 -1.33
N LYS A 325 -14.08 -2.79 -2.30
CA LYS A 325 -15.20 -3.12 -3.20
C LYS A 325 -14.90 -4.38 -4.02
N ALA A 326 -13.66 -4.57 -4.45
CA ALA A 326 -13.26 -5.76 -5.18
C ALA A 326 -13.42 -7.02 -4.30
N LEU A 327 -12.94 -6.97 -3.06
CA LEU A 327 -13.06 -8.07 -2.11
C LEU A 327 -14.51 -8.38 -1.71
N GLN A 328 -15.34 -7.34 -1.52
CA GLN A 328 -16.76 -7.50 -1.21
C GLN A 328 -17.51 -8.24 -2.32
N LYS A 329 -17.22 -7.94 -3.58
CA LYS A 329 -17.77 -8.67 -4.73
C LYS A 329 -17.28 -10.12 -4.79
N LEU A 330 -16.11 -10.42 -4.24
CA LEU A 330 -15.61 -11.79 -4.07
C LEU A 330 -16.16 -12.48 -2.80
N GLY A 331 -17.07 -11.85 -2.07
CA GLY A 331 -17.77 -12.44 -0.92
C GLY A 331 -17.10 -12.22 0.45
N LEU A 332 -16.11 -11.33 0.55
CA LEU A 332 -15.44 -10.99 1.82
C LEU A 332 -16.05 -9.73 2.44
N SER A 333 -16.55 -9.85 3.67
CA SER A 333 -17.43 -8.83 4.28
C SER A 333 -16.71 -7.70 5.02
N SER A 334 -15.43 -7.85 5.38
CA SER A 334 -14.63 -6.83 6.09
C SER A 334 -13.13 -7.07 5.94
N GLU A 335 -12.31 -6.05 6.24
CA GLU A 335 -10.84 -6.13 6.28
C GLU A 335 -10.35 -7.20 7.27
N LYS A 336 -10.92 -7.25 8.49
CA LYS A 336 -10.58 -8.31 9.46
C LYS A 336 -10.99 -9.70 8.99
N ALA A 337 -12.12 -9.80 8.27
CA ALA A 337 -12.54 -11.07 7.68
C ALA A 337 -11.65 -11.48 6.49
N LEU A 338 -11.10 -10.51 5.75
CA LEU A 338 -10.11 -10.74 4.69
C LEU A 338 -8.81 -11.29 5.27
N GLU A 339 -8.24 -10.62 6.27
CA GLU A 339 -7.01 -11.08 6.92
C GLU A 339 -7.19 -12.44 7.56
N ALA A 340 -8.32 -12.67 8.25
CA ALA A 340 -8.64 -13.99 8.79
C ALA A 340 -8.79 -15.03 7.69
N ALA A 341 -9.48 -14.72 6.58
CA ALA A 341 -9.70 -15.67 5.49
C ALA A 341 -8.43 -16.00 4.69
N ILE A 342 -7.51 -15.05 4.55
CA ILE A 342 -6.22 -15.26 3.86
C ILE A 342 -5.26 -16.06 4.74
N ASN A 343 -5.26 -15.85 6.05
CA ASN A 343 -4.37 -16.55 6.99
C ASN A 343 -5.00 -17.84 7.58
N ASP A 344 -6.16 -18.28 7.08
CA ASP A 344 -6.85 -19.52 7.47
C ASP A 344 -6.29 -20.71 6.66
N ASP A 345 -5.42 -21.50 7.31
CA ASP A 345 -4.68 -22.61 6.71
C ASP A 345 -5.55 -23.81 6.29
N GLU A 346 -6.80 -23.88 6.75
CA GLU A 346 -7.74 -24.95 6.37
C GLU A 346 -8.38 -24.73 4.98
N ARG A 347 -8.12 -23.58 4.32
CA ARG A 347 -8.70 -23.26 3.01
C ARG A 347 -7.71 -23.46 1.87
N ASN A 348 -8.16 -24.10 0.78
CA ASN A 348 -7.38 -24.23 -0.47
C ASN A 348 -6.89 -22.89 -1.04
N PHE A 349 -7.56 -21.77 -0.74
CA PHE A 349 -7.13 -20.44 -1.16
C PHE A 349 -5.86 -19.96 -0.44
N HIS A 350 -5.65 -20.36 0.81
CA HIS A 350 -4.47 -19.99 1.60
C HIS A 350 -3.18 -20.49 0.93
N GLN A 351 -3.11 -21.78 0.60
CA GLN A 351 -1.92 -22.35 -0.02
C GLN A 351 -1.59 -21.68 -1.36
N ILE A 352 -2.59 -21.49 -2.24
CA ILE A 352 -2.40 -20.85 -3.54
C ILE A 352 -1.93 -19.40 -3.38
N PHE A 353 -2.49 -18.67 -2.41
CA PHE A 353 -2.11 -17.30 -2.13
C PHE A 353 -0.68 -17.21 -1.58
N PHE A 354 -0.31 -18.07 -0.64
CA PHE A 354 1.03 -18.06 -0.03
C PHE A 354 2.11 -18.50 -1.03
N ASP A 355 1.87 -19.54 -1.82
CA ASP A 355 2.78 -19.95 -2.91
C ASP A 355 3.01 -18.81 -3.91
N PHE A 356 1.96 -18.03 -4.19
CA PHE A 356 2.07 -16.85 -5.04
C PHE A 356 2.85 -15.71 -4.37
N MET A 357 2.65 -15.46 -3.07
CA MET A 357 3.39 -14.43 -2.34
C MET A 357 4.87 -14.78 -2.20
N ASP A 358 5.20 -16.06 -2.00
CA ASP A 358 6.58 -16.56 -2.04
C ASP A 358 7.22 -16.30 -3.41
N MET A 359 6.52 -16.61 -4.50
CA MET A 359 6.99 -16.29 -5.86
C MET A 359 7.23 -14.78 -6.04
N VAL A 360 6.33 -13.93 -5.54
CA VAL A 360 6.50 -12.46 -5.58
C VAL A 360 7.74 -12.02 -4.81
N CYS A 361 8.09 -12.70 -3.71
CA CYS A 361 9.26 -12.37 -2.91
C CYS A 361 10.58 -12.71 -3.62
N GLU A 362 10.59 -13.64 -4.57
CA GLU A 362 11.79 -14.06 -5.30
C GLU A 362 12.22 -13.10 -6.43
N THR A 363 11.37 -12.16 -6.82
CA THR A 363 11.58 -11.30 -8.00
C THR A 363 11.11 -9.85 -7.77
N ASP A 364 11.70 -8.90 -8.48
CA ASP A 364 11.24 -7.50 -8.52
C ASP A 364 10.21 -7.25 -9.63
N GLU A 365 9.93 -8.27 -10.45
CA GLU A 365 8.93 -8.21 -11.51
C GLU A 365 7.51 -8.41 -10.98
N ILE A 366 6.54 -7.77 -11.64
CA ILE A 366 5.13 -7.93 -11.30
C ILE A 366 4.70 -9.36 -11.60
N GLN A 367 4.28 -10.08 -10.57
CA GLN A 367 3.65 -11.39 -10.73
C GLN A 367 2.15 -11.22 -10.87
N THR A 368 1.54 -12.13 -11.63
CA THR A 368 0.11 -12.13 -11.90
C THR A 368 -0.43 -13.53 -11.71
N ILE A 369 -1.52 -13.65 -10.96
CA ILE A 369 -2.29 -14.88 -10.84
C ILE A 369 -3.75 -14.60 -11.16
N ASP A 370 -4.32 -15.48 -11.98
CA ASP A 370 -5.73 -15.47 -12.33
C ASP A 370 -6.44 -16.56 -11.54
N ASN A 371 -7.53 -16.21 -10.88
CA ASN A 371 -8.29 -17.16 -10.08
C ASN A 371 -9.79 -16.85 -10.13
N VAL A 372 -10.59 -17.79 -9.64
CA VAL A 372 -12.05 -17.69 -9.58
C VAL A 372 -12.50 -17.89 -8.15
N MET A 373 -13.22 -16.92 -7.60
CA MET A 373 -13.79 -17.00 -6.25
C MET A 373 -15.24 -16.52 -6.27
N ASN A 374 -16.16 -17.31 -5.67
CA ASN A 374 -17.58 -16.98 -5.51
C ASN A 374 -18.27 -16.43 -6.78
N CYS A 375 -18.07 -17.10 -7.92
CA CYS A 375 -18.60 -16.76 -9.26
C CYS A 375 -17.97 -15.54 -9.97
N GLY A 376 -16.94 -14.91 -9.41
CA GLY A 376 -16.16 -13.85 -10.06
C GLY A 376 -14.78 -14.33 -10.50
N TYR A 377 -14.41 -14.07 -11.75
CA TYR A 377 -13.03 -14.20 -12.21
C TYR A 377 -12.28 -12.92 -11.82
N PHE A 378 -11.09 -13.08 -11.23
CA PHE A 378 -10.25 -11.95 -10.88
C PHE A 378 -8.79 -12.21 -11.22
N THR A 379 -8.10 -11.13 -11.54
CA THR A 379 -6.65 -11.10 -11.68
C THR A 379 -6.09 -10.40 -10.44
N PHE A 380 -5.22 -11.10 -9.74
CA PHE A 380 -4.41 -10.55 -8.66
C PHE A 380 -3.01 -10.29 -9.20
N LYS A 381 -2.58 -9.03 -9.14
CA LYS A 381 -1.20 -8.65 -9.47
C LYS A 381 -0.50 -8.20 -8.22
N ALA A 382 0.74 -8.59 -8.05
CA ALA A 382 1.55 -8.19 -6.92
C ALA A 382 3.00 -7.93 -7.31
N LYS A 383 3.65 -7.05 -6.56
CA LYS A 383 5.05 -6.68 -6.74
C LYS A 383 5.71 -6.46 -5.39
N ARG A 384 6.91 -7.01 -5.22
CA ARG A 384 7.77 -6.67 -4.09
C ARG A 384 8.17 -5.20 -4.16
N ILE A 385 7.97 -4.48 -3.05
CA ILE A 385 8.36 -3.07 -2.90
C ILE A 385 9.67 -2.96 -2.14
N ALA A 386 9.73 -3.62 -0.98
CA ALA A 386 10.89 -3.59 -0.10
C ALA A 386 10.93 -4.86 0.76
N SER A 387 12.12 -5.22 1.24
CA SER A 387 12.29 -6.32 2.20
C SER A 387 13.25 -5.92 3.31
N TYR A 388 12.96 -6.36 4.52
CA TYR A 388 13.82 -6.20 5.69
C TYR A 388 13.70 -7.40 6.62
N GLY A 389 14.81 -8.09 6.86
CA GLY A 389 14.82 -9.34 7.62
C GLY A 389 13.92 -10.39 6.96
N ASN A 390 12.91 -10.86 7.70
CA ASN A 390 11.89 -11.78 7.20
C ASN A 390 10.62 -11.06 6.70
N ARG A 391 10.53 -9.73 6.78
CA ARG A 391 9.36 -8.97 6.31
C ARG A 391 9.57 -8.50 4.89
N THR A 392 8.54 -8.62 4.08
CA THR A 392 8.49 -8.11 2.71
C THR A 392 7.22 -7.30 2.52
N MET A 393 7.37 -6.07 2.06
CA MET A 393 6.25 -5.24 1.65
C MET A 393 5.90 -5.54 0.20
N ILE A 394 4.64 -5.87 -0.04
CA ILE A 394 4.09 -6.24 -1.33
C ILE A 394 2.97 -5.26 -1.69
N ALA A 395 3.10 -4.64 -2.85
CA ALA A 395 2.03 -3.87 -3.47
C ALA A 395 1.15 -4.80 -4.29
N ALA A 396 -0.17 -4.70 -4.15
CA ALA A 396 -1.13 -5.58 -4.81
C ALA A 396 -2.31 -4.83 -5.44
N THR A 397 -2.86 -5.40 -6.51
CA THR A 397 -4.08 -4.92 -7.17
C THR A 397 -5.01 -6.10 -7.48
N ILE A 398 -6.32 -5.88 -7.35
CA ILE A 398 -7.36 -6.85 -7.70
C ILE A 398 -8.21 -6.28 -8.83
N ASN A 399 -8.13 -6.91 -9.99
CA ASN A 399 -9.00 -6.58 -11.12
C ASN A 399 -10.08 -7.63 -11.22
N LEU A 400 -11.32 -7.22 -10.94
CA LEU A 400 -12.49 -8.07 -11.14
C LEU A 400 -12.93 -8.00 -12.59
N TYR A 401 -13.25 -9.16 -13.14
CA TYR A 401 -13.82 -9.25 -14.47
C TYR A 401 -15.33 -9.38 -14.31
N ASP A 402 -16.01 -8.27 -14.57
CA ASP A 402 -17.44 -8.32 -14.81
C ASP A 402 -17.65 -8.77 -16.26
N PRO A 403 -18.29 -9.94 -16.51
CA PRO A 403 -18.57 -10.39 -17.87
C PRO A 403 -19.45 -9.43 -18.67
N HIS A 404 -19.99 -8.37 -18.06
CA HIS A 404 -20.83 -7.37 -18.71
C HIS A 404 -20.13 -6.05 -19.10
N ILE A 405 -18.83 -5.82 -18.82
CA ILE A 405 -18.24 -4.45 -18.88
C ILE A 405 -17.01 -4.23 -19.80
N SER A 406 -16.30 -5.23 -20.34
CA SER A 406 -15.07 -4.95 -21.14
C SER A 406 -15.07 -5.44 -22.60
N ASP A 407 -14.91 -4.50 -23.55
CA ASP A 407 -14.82 -4.74 -25.02
C ASP A 407 -13.58 -5.53 -25.48
N ASN A 408 -12.43 -5.39 -24.79
CA ASN A 408 -11.19 -6.07 -25.19
C ASN A 408 -11.21 -7.60 -24.99
N ARG A 409 -12.13 -8.14 -24.18
CA ARG A 409 -12.30 -9.59 -23.99
C ARG A 409 -13.26 -10.23 -25.00
N SER A 410 -13.87 -9.48 -25.93
CA SER A 410 -14.60 -10.13 -27.03
C SER A 410 -13.66 -11.00 -27.85
N ASP A 411 -12.43 -10.53 -28.06
CA ASP A 411 -11.37 -11.26 -28.78
C ASP A 411 -10.85 -12.47 -27.97
N ASP A 412 -10.52 -12.30 -26.67
CA ASP A 412 -10.03 -13.40 -25.82
C ASP A 412 -11.11 -14.46 -25.58
N MET A 413 -12.36 -14.03 -25.34
CA MET A 413 -13.49 -14.95 -25.17
C MET A 413 -13.79 -15.68 -26.48
N GLN A 414 -13.60 -15.01 -27.62
CA GLN A 414 -13.69 -15.62 -28.94
C GLN A 414 -12.56 -16.61 -29.18
N GLU A 415 -11.31 -16.33 -28.76
CA GLU A 415 -10.18 -17.25 -28.85
C GLU A 415 -10.36 -18.46 -27.92
N PHE A 416 -10.76 -18.25 -26.66
CA PHE A 416 -11.07 -19.34 -25.73
C PHE A 416 -12.24 -20.18 -26.23
N SER A 417 -13.29 -19.53 -26.75
CA SER A 417 -14.41 -20.23 -27.38
C SER A 417 -13.94 -21.04 -28.60
N GLN A 418 -13.01 -20.54 -29.41
CA GLN A 418 -12.43 -21.32 -30.53
C GLN A 418 -11.69 -22.57 -30.04
N VAL A 419 -10.93 -22.49 -28.94
CA VAL A 419 -10.26 -23.66 -28.34
C VAL A 419 -11.30 -24.67 -27.84
N VAL A 420 -12.34 -24.23 -27.14
CA VAL A 420 -13.43 -25.10 -26.67
C VAL A 420 -14.17 -25.73 -27.86
N TYR A 421 -14.50 -24.94 -28.89
CA TYR A 421 -15.23 -25.37 -30.08
C TYR A 421 -14.42 -26.31 -30.98
N SER A 422 -13.09 -26.20 -30.97
CA SER A 422 -12.20 -27.11 -31.70
C SER A 422 -11.88 -28.39 -30.92
N THR A 423 -11.95 -28.35 -29.59
CA THR A 423 -11.59 -29.49 -28.72
C THR A 423 -12.77 -30.42 -28.44
N TYR A 424 -13.95 -29.86 -28.19
CA TYR A 424 -15.14 -30.62 -27.76
C TYR A 424 -16.24 -30.57 -28.82
N GLU A 425 -16.93 -31.69 -29.01
CA GLU A 425 -18.09 -31.76 -29.90
C GLU A 425 -19.36 -31.26 -29.19
N ILE A 426 -19.43 -31.42 -27.87
CA ILE A 426 -20.56 -31.03 -27.03
C ILE A 426 -20.03 -30.50 -25.70
N VAL A 427 -20.60 -29.38 -25.24
CA VAL A 427 -20.39 -28.81 -23.90
C VAL A 427 -21.75 -28.44 -23.30
N MET A 428 -22.06 -29.01 -22.13
CA MET A 428 -23.34 -28.82 -21.44
C MET A 428 -23.16 -28.66 -19.94
N MET A 429 -24.01 -27.85 -19.33
CA MET A 429 -24.16 -27.76 -17.88
C MET A 429 -25.31 -28.66 -17.43
N MET A 430 -25.04 -29.46 -16.41
CA MET A 430 -26.01 -30.32 -15.74
C MET A 430 -26.37 -29.72 -14.38
N TYR A 431 -27.67 -29.63 -14.11
CA TYR A 431 -28.26 -29.19 -12.85
C TYR A 431 -29.09 -30.35 -12.28
N PRO A 432 -28.49 -31.29 -11.53
CA PRO A 432 -29.18 -32.50 -11.09
C PRO A 432 -30.39 -32.24 -10.18
N GLU A 433 -30.30 -31.24 -9.29
CA GLU A 433 -31.41 -30.84 -8.40
C GLU A 433 -32.62 -30.31 -9.17
N GLU A 434 -32.39 -29.71 -10.34
CA GLU A 434 -33.45 -29.15 -11.20
C GLU A 434 -33.88 -30.12 -12.32
N ASP A 435 -33.31 -31.35 -12.37
CA ASP A 435 -33.37 -32.29 -13.50
C ASP A 435 -33.10 -31.61 -14.86
N ARG A 436 -32.23 -30.60 -14.92
CA ARG A 436 -32.09 -29.72 -16.11
C ARG A 436 -30.73 -29.86 -16.80
N LEU A 437 -30.75 -29.87 -18.13
CA LEU A 437 -29.56 -29.74 -18.99
C LEU A 437 -29.58 -28.38 -19.70
N HIS A 438 -28.49 -27.63 -19.59
CA HIS A 438 -28.30 -26.40 -20.33
C HIS A 438 -27.16 -26.57 -21.33
N LYS A 439 -27.49 -26.49 -22.61
CA LYS A 439 -26.52 -26.65 -23.70
C LYS A 439 -25.76 -25.34 -23.90
N ILE A 440 -24.43 -25.38 -23.73
CA ILE A 440 -23.54 -24.25 -24.02
C ILE A 440 -23.09 -24.28 -25.48
N TYR A 441 -22.61 -25.44 -25.94
CA TYR A 441 -22.07 -25.59 -27.29
C TYR A 441 -22.33 -26.99 -27.87
N SER A 442 -22.50 -27.05 -29.19
CA SER A 442 -22.43 -28.30 -29.94
C SER A 442 -22.05 -28.03 -31.39
N SER A 443 -21.13 -28.82 -31.92
CA SER A 443 -20.78 -28.80 -33.34
C SER A 443 -21.93 -29.40 -34.19
N SER A 444 -22.03 -28.92 -35.44
CA SER A 444 -23.13 -29.27 -36.35
C SER A 444 -23.19 -30.78 -36.61
N GLY A 445 -24.38 -31.35 -36.38
CA GLY A 445 -24.66 -32.79 -36.47
C GLY A 445 -25.13 -33.38 -35.14
N PHE A 446 -24.59 -32.92 -34.00
CA PHE A 446 -25.00 -33.41 -32.67
C PHE A 446 -26.04 -32.54 -31.96
N GLY A 447 -26.18 -31.29 -32.42
CA GLY A 447 -26.94 -30.27 -31.71
C GLY A 447 -28.45 -30.50 -31.61
N SER A 448 -29.03 -31.35 -32.47
CA SER A 448 -30.46 -31.71 -32.46
C SER A 448 -30.82 -32.82 -31.48
N PHE A 449 -29.84 -33.54 -30.92
CA PHE A 449 -30.08 -34.74 -30.11
C PHE A 449 -30.32 -34.46 -28.63
N PHE A 450 -30.14 -33.22 -28.18
CA PHE A 450 -30.21 -32.81 -26.77
C PHE A 450 -31.22 -31.69 -26.52
N ASN A 451 -32.29 -31.62 -27.32
CA ASN A 451 -33.46 -30.78 -27.00
C ASN A 451 -34.35 -31.54 -26.01
N CYS A 452 -33.87 -31.72 -24.79
CA CYS A 452 -34.54 -32.52 -23.77
C CYS A 452 -34.85 -31.62 -22.57
N ASP A 453 -36.11 -31.60 -22.16
CA ASP A 453 -36.56 -30.79 -21.02
C ASP A 453 -36.03 -31.32 -19.67
N SER A 454 -35.46 -32.54 -19.65
CA SER A 454 -34.99 -33.21 -18.44
C SER A 454 -33.73 -34.08 -18.64
N ILE A 455 -32.86 -34.19 -17.63
CA ILE A 455 -31.62 -35.02 -17.67
C ILE A 455 -32.00 -36.48 -17.92
N SER A 456 -32.97 -36.99 -17.17
CA SER A 456 -33.43 -38.38 -17.27
C SER A 456 -33.93 -38.72 -18.67
N SER A 457 -34.69 -37.81 -19.29
CA SER A 457 -35.25 -37.98 -20.63
C SER A 457 -34.17 -37.90 -21.72
N GLY A 458 -33.20 -36.99 -21.56
CA GLY A 458 -32.10 -36.83 -22.51
C GLY A 458 -31.14 -38.02 -22.50
N LEU A 459 -30.77 -38.51 -21.33
CA LEU A 459 -29.89 -39.68 -21.19
C LEU A 459 -30.52 -40.94 -21.78
N LYS A 460 -31.81 -41.16 -21.53
CA LYS A 460 -32.53 -42.31 -22.11
C LYS A 460 -32.57 -42.24 -23.63
N TYR A 461 -32.88 -41.07 -24.18
CA TYR A 461 -32.89 -40.85 -25.63
C TYR A 461 -31.52 -41.12 -26.27
N LEU A 462 -30.45 -40.65 -25.63
CA LEU A 462 -29.08 -40.86 -26.11
C LEU A 462 -28.67 -42.32 -26.10
N MET A 463 -28.96 -43.01 -24.98
CA MET A 463 -28.65 -44.41 -24.82
C MET A 463 -29.35 -45.26 -25.90
N GLU A 464 -30.66 -45.07 -26.07
CA GLU A 464 -31.47 -45.92 -26.96
C GLU A 464 -31.17 -45.69 -28.45
N ASN A 465 -30.78 -44.48 -28.84
CA ASN A 465 -30.65 -44.10 -30.25
C ASN A 465 -29.20 -43.97 -30.74
N PHE A 466 -28.24 -43.71 -29.85
CA PHE A 466 -26.88 -43.36 -30.27
C PHE A 466 -25.77 -44.17 -29.60
N ILE A 467 -25.95 -44.66 -28.37
CA ILE A 467 -24.93 -45.47 -27.70
C ILE A 467 -25.02 -46.92 -28.16
N HIS A 468 -23.86 -47.54 -28.45
CA HIS A 468 -23.80 -48.96 -28.80
C HIS A 468 -24.37 -49.83 -27.67
N LYS A 469 -25.13 -50.89 -28.01
CA LYS A 469 -25.86 -51.72 -27.03
C LYS A 469 -24.98 -52.30 -25.92
N ASP A 470 -23.79 -52.78 -26.27
CA ASP A 470 -22.81 -53.30 -25.31
C ASP A 470 -22.35 -52.26 -24.26
N ASP A 471 -22.50 -50.97 -24.56
CA ASP A 471 -22.08 -49.87 -23.68
C ASP A 471 -23.24 -49.35 -22.80
N TRP A 472 -24.47 -49.85 -22.95
CA TRP A 472 -25.67 -49.37 -22.26
C TRP A 472 -25.58 -49.47 -20.73
N ASP A 473 -25.09 -50.59 -20.21
CA ASP A 473 -24.98 -50.81 -18.76
C ASP A 473 -23.97 -49.83 -18.14
N ARG A 474 -22.83 -49.62 -18.81
CA ARG A 474 -21.79 -48.67 -18.39
C ARG A 474 -22.27 -47.23 -18.47
N PHE A 475 -22.93 -46.87 -19.58
CA PHE A 475 -23.49 -45.54 -19.78
C PHE A 475 -24.53 -45.21 -18.72
N THR A 476 -25.45 -46.14 -18.43
CA THR A 476 -26.46 -45.94 -17.39
C THR A 476 -25.82 -45.83 -16.01
N ALA A 477 -24.79 -46.63 -15.71
CA ALA A 477 -24.09 -46.60 -14.43
C ALA A 477 -23.37 -45.27 -14.16
N LEU A 478 -22.88 -44.59 -15.21
CA LEU A 478 -22.21 -43.30 -15.10
C LEU A 478 -23.14 -42.20 -14.57
N PHE A 479 -24.43 -42.25 -14.93
CA PHE A 479 -25.42 -41.22 -14.59
C PHE A 479 -26.37 -41.61 -13.46
N ARG A 480 -26.21 -42.78 -12.83
CA ARG A 480 -26.96 -43.10 -11.61
C ARG A 480 -26.44 -42.24 -10.45
N ASN A 481 -27.36 -41.58 -9.75
CA ASN A 481 -27.11 -40.66 -8.62
C ASN A 481 -26.06 -41.20 -7.62
N ASP A 482 -26.00 -42.51 -7.47
CA ASP A 482 -25.19 -43.18 -6.46
C ASP A 482 -23.70 -43.29 -6.86
N ARG A 483 -23.32 -43.17 -8.14
CA ARG A 483 -21.90 -43.29 -8.56
C ARG A 483 -21.22 -41.97 -8.86
N CYS A 484 -21.88 -41.08 -9.60
CA CYS A 484 -21.28 -39.80 -9.96
C CYS A 484 -21.17 -38.88 -8.73
N CYS A 485 -22.14 -38.93 -7.81
CA CYS A 485 -22.10 -38.14 -6.57
C CYS A 485 -21.24 -38.79 -5.48
N GLU A 486 -21.20 -40.13 -5.35
CA GLU A 486 -20.34 -40.80 -4.35
C GLU A 486 -18.86 -40.82 -4.75
N GLN A 487 -18.51 -41.03 -6.03
CA GLN A 487 -17.11 -40.99 -6.49
C GLN A 487 -16.50 -39.58 -6.51
N MET A 488 -17.33 -38.53 -6.54
CA MET A 488 -16.89 -37.12 -6.51
C MET A 488 -16.99 -36.48 -5.11
N ASN A 489 -17.42 -37.25 -4.09
CA ASN A 489 -17.35 -36.89 -2.67
C ASN A 489 -16.07 -37.42 -1.98
N ASP A 490 -15.35 -38.33 -2.63
CA ASP A 490 -13.99 -38.72 -2.22
C ASP A 490 -13.04 -37.66 -2.81
N GLU A 491 -12.42 -36.84 -1.95
CA GLU A 491 -11.76 -35.55 -2.25
C GLU A 491 -10.57 -35.61 -3.26
N SER A 492 -10.33 -36.74 -3.91
CA SER A 492 -9.18 -36.99 -4.78
C SER A 492 -9.45 -36.94 -6.29
N SER A 493 -10.72 -36.91 -6.75
CA SER A 493 -11.03 -36.91 -8.20
C SER A 493 -11.95 -35.76 -8.64
N VAL A 494 -11.40 -34.89 -9.49
CA VAL A 494 -12.02 -33.65 -10.01
C VAL A 494 -13.04 -33.92 -11.14
N PHE A 495 -12.94 -35.08 -11.81
CA PHE A 495 -13.80 -35.48 -12.93
C PHE A 495 -13.96 -37.00 -13.01
N VAL A 496 -15.03 -37.46 -13.66
CA VAL A 496 -15.22 -38.84 -14.09
C VAL A 496 -15.20 -38.87 -15.61
N GLU A 497 -14.41 -39.77 -16.20
CA GLU A 497 -14.30 -39.93 -17.65
C GLU A 497 -14.48 -41.38 -18.05
N GLU A 498 -15.33 -41.62 -19.05
CA GLU A 498 -15.49 -42.94 -19.66
C GLU A 498 -15.61 -42.85 -21.19
N PRO A 499 -14.98 -43.78 -21.94
CA PRO A 499 -15.14 -43.89 -23.37
C PRO A 499 -16.38 -44.73 -23.75
N PHE A 500 -17.11 -44.28 -24.78
CA PHE A 500 -18.30 -44.93 -25.32
C PHE A 500 -18.28 -44.97 -26.85
N ARG A 501 -18.97 -45.94 -27.46
CA ARG A 501 -19.21 -45.96 -28.91
C ARG A 501 -20.50 -45.23 -29.24
N LEU A 502 -20.38 -44.18 -30.05
CA LEU A 502 -21.49 -43.34 -30.50
C LEU A 502 -21.77 -43.56 -31.99
N LEU A 503 -23.05 -43.71 -32.33
CA LEU A 503 -23.53 -43.86 -33.69
C LEU A 503 -23.45 -42.52 -34.42
N THR A 504 -22.72 -42.49 -35.54
CA THR A 504 -22.56 -41.31 -36.39
C THR A 504 -23.66 -41.25 -37.46
N VAL A 505 -23.82 -40.07 -38.09
CA VAL A 505 -24.74 -39.85 -39.22
C VAL A 505 -24.50 -40.77 -40.42
N ASN A 506 -23.32 -41.37 -40.54
CA ASN A 506 -22.98 -42.33 -41.60
C ASN A 506 -23.30 -43.80 -41.21
N ASN A 507 -24.09 -44.04 -40.15
CA ASN A 507 -24.40 -45.36 -39.61
C ASN A 507 -23.16 -46.20 -39.21
N THR A 508 -22.09 -45.53 -38.76
CA THR A 508 -20.90 -46.19 -38.21
C THR A 508 -20.67 -45.74 -36.78
N TYR A 509 -20.07 -46.60 -35.95
CA TYR A 509 -19.76 -46.25 -34.55
C TYR A 509 -18.37 -45.61 -34.45
N LYS A 510 -18.29 -44.50 -33.73
CA LYS A 510 -17.05 -43.82 -33.38
C LYS A 510 -16.85 -43.83 -31.87
N TRP A 511 -15.61 -43.92 -31.42
CA TRP A 511 -15.28 -43.76 -30.00
C TRP A 511 -15.35 -42.29 -29.61
N ILE A 512 -16.08 -42.02 -28.52
CA ILE A 512 -16.11 -40.73 -27.84
C ILE A 512 -15.61 -40.91 -26.41
N ARG A 513 -15.01 -39.86 -25.85
CA ARG A 513 -14.80 -39.70 -24.42
C ARG A 513 -15.88 -38.78 -23.89
N LEU A 514 -16.59 -39.25 -22.88
CA LEU A 514 -17.55 -38.47 -22.13
C LEU A 514 -16.95 -38.20 -20.77
N ARG A 515 -16.81 -36.91 -20.44
CA ARG A 515 -16.26 -36.45 -19.18
C ARG A 515 -17.27 -35.59 -18.44
N ILE A 516 -17.51 -35.92 -17.17
CA ILE A 516 -18.32 -35.17 -16.22
C ILE A 516 -17.38 -34.54 -15.20
N THR A 517 -17.34 -33.22 -15.16
CA THR A 517 -16.47 -32.46 -14.25
C THR A 517 -17.33 -31.71 -13.24
N ARG A 518 -17.00 -31.78 -11.95
CA ARG A 518 -17.72 -31.02 -10.91
C ARG A 518 -17.36 -29.54 -11.04
N ALA A 519 -18.37 -28.67 -11.07
CA ALA A 519 -18.15 -27.23 -11.07
C ALA A 519 -18.07 -26.73 -9.62
N PHE A 520 -16.86 -26.43 -9.14
CA PHE A 520 -16.57 -26.10 -7.73
C PHE A 520 -17.04 -24.70 -7.27
N ALA A 521 -17.77 -23.95 -8.10
CA ALA A 521 -18.11 -22.55 -7.86
C ALA A 521 -19.59 -22.26 -7.56
N ALA A 522 -20.41 -23.28 -7.26
CA ALA A 522 -21.83 -23.10 -7.00
C ALA A 522 -22.25 -23.55 -5.59
N THR A 523 -23.19 -22.82 -4.99
CA THR A 523 -23.85 -23.17 -3.72
C THR A 523 -24.65 -24.48 -3.79
N GLU A 524 -24.86 -24.99 -5.01
CA GLU A 524 -25.54 -26.25 -5.34
C GLU A 524 -24.68 -27.06 -6.32
N PRO A 525 -24.72 -28.41 -6.28
CA PRO A 525 -23.88 -29.25 -7.13
C PRO A 525 -24.24 -29.07 -8.62
N LYS A 526 -23.31 -28.50 -9.39
CA LYS A 526 -23.39 -28.36 -10.85
C LYS A 526 -22.28 -29.17 -11.51
N TYR A 527 -22.54 -29.73 -12.70
CA TYR A 527 -21.56 -30.53 -13.42
C TYR A 527 -21.43 -30.08 -14.87
N LEU A 528 -20.21 -30.06 -15.38
CA LEU A 528 -19.92 -29.81 -16.78
C LEU A 528 -19.77 -31.15 -17.50
N LEU A 529 -20.68 -31.42 -18.43
CA LEU A 529 -20.63 -32.57 -19.33
C LEU A 529 -19.94 -32.16 -20.64
N THR A 530 -18.86 -32.86 -20.97
CA THR A 530 -18.10 -32.64 -22.21
C THR A 530 -17.99 -33.93 -23.00
N VAL A 531 -18.11 -33.83 -24.33
CA VAL A 531 -17.93 -34.96 -25.24
C VAL A 531 -16.84 -34.62 -26.25
N GLN A 532 -15.87 -35.51 -26.37
CA GLN A 532 -14.76 -35.39 -27.31
C GLN A 532 -14.65 -36.66 -28.14
N SER A 533 -14.45 -36.52 -29.45
CA SER A 533 -14.12 -37.66 -30.30
C SER A 533 -12.73 -38.23 -29.99
N VAL A 534 -12.62 -39.54 -29.88
CA VAL A 534 -11.33 -40.24 -29.82
C VAL A 534 -10.97 -40.64 -31.24
N ASN A 535 -9.83 -40.15 -31.73
CA ASN A 535 -9.28 -40.58 -33.01
C ASN A 535 -8.68 -41.98 -32.93
#